data_AF-A0A924HGY4-F1
#
_entry.id   AF-A0A924HGY4-F1
#
_cell.length_a   1.000
_cell.length_b   1.000
_cell.length_c   1.000
_cell.angle_alpha   90.00
_cell.angle_beta   90.00
_cell.angle_gamma   90.00
#
_symmetry.space_group_name_H-M   'P 1'
#
loop_
_entity.id
_entity.type
_entity.pdbx_description
1 polymer ?
#
loop_
_entity_poly.entity_id
_entity_poly.type
_entity_poly.pdbx_seq_one_letter_code
_entity_poly.pdbx_strand_id
1 'polypeptide(L)'
;MKTPLNINFPDFDIQAHRGGRGLMPENTISAMLNALNFEVNTLEMDTHITKDGEVVVTHDDTLSPDFILQQNGDEIPKEKNFVIFKMDYIELKKFDVGSKYYAKFPDQ
;
A
#
# COMPACT_ATOMS: atom_id res chain seq x y z
N MET A 1 18.58 -33.46 -3.96
CA MET A 1 17.24 -33.12 -3.43
C MET A 1 17.43 -32.23 -2.22
N LYS A 2 16.80 -31.05 -2.15
CA LYS A 2 16.84 -30.22 -0.92
C LYS A 2 15.95 -30.90 0.13
N THR A 3 16.46 -31.06 1.34
CA THR A 3 15.68 -31.51 2.50
C THR A 3 14.49 -30.59 2.68
N PRO A 4 13.25 -31.09 2.84
CA PRO A 4 12.10 -30.21 3.09
C PRO A 4 12.33 -29.46 4.40
N LEU A 5 12.18 -28.14 4.36
CA LEU A 5 12.18 -27.32 5.55
C LEU A 5 10.99 -27.76 6.41
N ASN A 6 11.26 -28.07 7.68
CA ASN A 6 10.21 -28.36 8.64
C ASN A 6 9.64 -27.02 9.10
N ILE A 7 8.70 -26.46 8.33
CA ILE A 7 8.07 -25.17 8.63
C ILE A 7 6.89 -25.45 9.56
N ASN A 8 6.96 -24.88 10.77
CA ASN A 8 5.86 -24.89 11.70
C ASN A 8 5.11 -23.55 11.54
N PHE A 9 3.89 -23.60 10.99
CA PHE A 9 3.03 -22.42 10.89
C PHE A 9 2.31 -22.18 12.22
N PRO A 10 1.97 -20.93 12.55
CA PRO A 10 1.16 -20.66 13.73
C PRO A 10 -0.26 -21.20 13.54
N ASP A 11 -0.93 -21.56 14.64
CA ASP A 11 -2.33 -22.00 14.62
C ASP A 11 -3.30 -20.87 14.18
N PHE A 12 -2.88 -19.62 14.36
CA PHE A 12 -3.59 -18.41 13.93
C PHE A 12 -2.62 -17.44 13.27
N ASP A 13 -3.01 -16.88 12.12
CA ASP A 13 -2.20 -15.95 11.32
C ASP A 13 -2.76 -14.53 11.41
N ILE A 14 -2.13 -13.69 12.23
CA ILE A 14 -2.46 -12.28 12.39
C ILE A 14 -1.83 -11.52 11.22
N GLN A 15 -2.68 -11.02 10.32
CA GLN A 15 -2.23 -10.29 9.13
C GLN A 15 -2.46 -8.78 9.28
N ALA A 16 -1.41 -7.99 9.11
CA ALA A 16 -1.49 -6.54 9.07
C ALA A 16 -2.04 -6.08 7.70
N HIS A 17 -3.36 -5.98 7.57
CA HIS A 17 -4.03 -5.57 6.31
C HIS A 17 -3.48 -4.24 5.78
N ARG A 18 -2.85 -4.29 4.60
CA ARG A 18 -2.10 -3.23 3.91
C ARG A 18 -1.03 -2.58 4.78
N GLY A 19 -0.36 -3.37 5.60
CA GLY A 19 0.60 -2.89 6.61
C GLY A 19 -0.06 -2.26 7.84
N GLY A 20 -1.34 -2.49 8.09
CA GLY A 20 -2.08 -1.86 9.19
C GLY A 20 -2.66 -0.50 8.82
N ARG A 21 -3.41 -0.46 7.71
CA ARG A 21 -4.10 0.73 7.15
C ARG A 21 -4.82 1.60 8.19
N GLY A 22 -5.35 1.00 9.26
CA GLY A 22 -6.06 1.73 10.30
C GLY A 22 -5.17 2.58 11.21
N LEU A 23 -3.86 2.39 11.17
CA LEU A 23 -2.87 3.07 12.02
C LEU A 23 -1.87 3.91 11.24
N MET A 24 -1.67 3.61 9.95
CA MET A 24 -0.70 4.29 9.07
C MET A 24 -1.20 4.24 7.61
N PRO A 25 -0.75 5.16 6.73
CA PRO A 25 -1.10 5.17 5.30
C PRO A 25 -0.92 3.81 4.63
N GLU A 26 -1.97 3.28 4.02
CA GLU A 26 -2.01 1.91 3.51
C GLU A 26 -0.91 1.62 2.49
N ASN A 27 -0.42 0.37 2.47
CA ASN A 27 0.51 -0.13 1.47
C ASN A 27 1.82 0.70 1.35
N THR A 28 2.15 1.48 2.38
CA THR A 28 3.40 2.24 2.48
C THR A 28 4.45 1.49 3.30
N ILE A 29 5.72 1.83 3.06
CA ILE A 29 6.84 1.35 3.89
C ILE A 29 6.60 1.71 5.37
N SER A 30 6.08 2.91 5.65
CA SER A 30 5.81 3.37 7.02
C SER A 30 4.76 2.51 7.71
N ALA A 31 3.70 2.09 7.01
CA ALA A 31 2.72 1.15 7.55
C ALA A 31 3.35 -0.21 7.83
N MET A 32 4.10 -0.77 6.88
CA MET A 32 4.79 -2.05 7.07
C MET A 32 5.74 -2.02 8.27
N LEU A 33 6.54 -0.95 8.41
CA LEU A 33 7.44 -0.78 9.55
C LEU A 33 6.69 -0.63 10.86
N ASN A 34 5.56 0.09 10.87
CA ASN A 34 4.73 0.20 12.06
C ASN A 34 4.16 -1.16 12.46
N ALA A 35 3.67 -1.95 11.49
CA ALA A 35 3.15 -3.30 11.73
C ALA A 35 4.17 -4.24 12.40
N LEU A 36 5.46 -4.09 12.11
CA LEU A 36 6.53 -4.87 12.75
C LEU A 36 6.70 -4.59 14.26
N ASN A 37 6.12 -3.51 14.78
CA ASN A 37 6.10 -3.23 16.21
C ASN A 37 4.99 -4.00 16.96
N PHE A 38 4.16 -4.73 16.24
CA PHE A 38 3.08 -5.56 16.78
C PHE A 38 3.40 -7.04 16.56
N GLU A 39 2.71 -7.93 17.30
CA GLU A 39 2.87 -9.38 17.18
C GLU A 39 2.12 -9.95 15.96
N VAL A 40 2.30 -9.33 14.79
CA VAL A 40 1.72 -9.80 13.53
C VAL A 40 2.56 -10.95 12.97
N ASN A 41 1.89 -11.91 12.34
CA ASN A 41 2.55 -13.03 11.66
C ASN A 41 2.86 -12.68 10.20
N THR A 42 2.01 -11.88 9.57
CA THR A 42 2.06 -11.57 8.14
C THR A 42 1.89 -10.08 7.88
N LEU A 43 2.74 -9.53 7.01
CA LEU A 43 2.52 -8.24 6.36
C LEU A 43 1.68 -8.49 5.11
N GLU A 44 0.43 -8.05 5.13
CA GLU A 44 -0.47 -8.17 3.98
C GLU A 44 -0.35 -6.90 3.12
N MET A 45 -0.32 -7.09 1.80
CA MET A 45 -0.17 -6.01 0.84
C MET A 45 -0.74 -6.38 -0.53
N ASP A 46 -1.15 -5.36 -1.26
CA ASP A 46 -1.68 -5.48 -2.62
C ASP A 46 -0.63 -5.04 -3.65
N THR A 47 -0.68 -5.62 -4.85
CA THR A 47 0.27 -5.24 -5.92
C THR A 47 -0.41 -5.01 -7.25
N HIS A 48 0.16 -4.08 -8.02
CA HIS A 48 -0.16 -3.82 -9.42
C HIS A 48 1.13 -3.68 -10.24
N ILE A 49 0.98 -3.58 -11.56
CA ILE A 49 2.08 -3.42 -12.51
C ILE A 49 1.95 -2.07 -13.22
N THR A 50 3.05 -1.34 -13.36
CA THR A 50 3.13 -0.08 -14.10
C THR A 50 3.23 -0.32 -15.61
N LYS A 51 3.14 0.75 -16.42
CA LYS A 51 3.29 0.69 -17.88
C LYS A 51 4.67 0.16 -18.31
N ASP A 52 5.71 0.50 -17.56
CA ASP A 52 7.10 0.07 -17.76
C ASP A 52 7.43 -1.28 -17.10
N GLY A 53 6.44 -1.98 -16.53
CA GLY A 53 6.57 -3.35 -16.05
C GLY A 53 7.08 -3.51 -14.62
N GLU A 54 7.15 -2.42 -13.85
CA GLU A 54 7.55 -2.45 -12.44
C GLU A 54 6.40 -2.90 -11.55
N VAL A 55 6.71 -3.69 -10.52
CA VAL A 55 5.74 -4.06 -9.47
C VAL A 55 5.64 -2.91 -8.48
N VAL A 56 4.41 -2.49 -8.17
CA VAL A 56 4.12 -1.45 -7.18
C VAL A 56 3.12 -1.94 -6.15
N VAL A 57 3.27 -1.44 -4.92
CA VAL A 57 2.37 -1.78 -3.81
C VAL A 57 1.27 -0.71 -3.72
N THR A 58 0.05 -1.10 -4.06
CA THR A 58 -1.17 -0.26 -4.04
C THR A 58 -2.38 -1.16 -4.16
N HIS A 59 -3.53 -0.77 -3.61
CA HIS A 59 -4.72 -1.62 -3.61
C HIS A 59 -5.51 -1.55 -4.91
N ASP A 60 -5.87 -0.33 -5.33
CA ASP A 60 -6.72 -0.12 -6.49
C ASP A 60 -5.88 -0.05 -7.78
N ASP A 61 -6.51 -0.38 -8.90
CA ASP A 61 -5.93 -0.25 -10.26
C ASP A 61 -5.82 1.22 -10.72
N THR A 62 -6.35 2.14 -9.90
CA THR A 62 -6.30 3.59 -10.06
C THR A 62 -5.90 4.27 -8.76
N LEU A 63 -5.32 5.47 -8.84
CA LEU A 63 -5.04 6.27 -7.64
C LEU A 63 -6.33 6.78 -6.99
N SER A 64 -6.51 6.46 -5.70
CA SER A 64 -7.68 6.88 -4.93
C SER A 64 -7.63 8.38 -4.59
N PRO A 65 -8.64 9.18 -4.98
CA PRO A 65 -8.71 10.59 -4.61
C PRO A 65 -9.02 10.80 -3.12
N ASP A 66 -9.42 9.77 -2.38
CA ASP A 66 -9.79 9.89 -0.97
C ASP A 66 -8.59 10.22 -0.08
N PHE A 67 -7.41 9.69 -0.39
CA PHE A 67 -6.22 9.76 0.47
C PHE A 67 -4.89 9.99 -0.27
N ILE A 68 -4.91 10.18 -1.59
CA ILE A 68 -3.70 10.45 -2.39
C ILE A 68 -3.70 11.90 -2.88
N LEU A 69 -2.55 12.56 -2.79
CA LEU A 69 -2.30 13.88 -3.39
C LEU A 69 -1.39 13.78 -4.60
N GLN A 70 -1.55 14.75 -5.50
CA GLN A 70 -0.62 14.98 -6.59
C GLN A 70 0.72 15.50 -6.05
N GLN A 71 1.77 15.45 -6.86
CA GLN A 71 3.13 15.88 -6.48
C GLN A 71 3.19 17.32 -5.94
N ASN A 72 2.31 18.18 -6.43
CA ASN A 72 2.24 19.59 -6.03
C ASN A 72 1.41 19.81 -4.75
N GLY A 73 0.90 18.76 -4.12
CA GLY A 73 0.05 18.81 -2.92
C GLY A 73 -1.44 18.99 -3.22
N ASP A 74 -1.84 19.14 -4.49
CA ASP A 74 -3.25 19.25 -4.86
C ASP A 74 -3.98 17.91 -4.72
N GLU A 75 -5.26 17.95 -4.37
CA GLU A 75 -6.11 16.77 -4.43
C GLU A 75 -6.27 16.25 -5.86
N ILE A 76 -6.47 14.94 -6.00
CA ILE A 76 -6.89 14.33 -7.27
C ILE A 76 -8.38 14.67 -7.49
N PRO A 77 -8.76 15.30 -8.62
CA PRO A 77 -10.17 15.50 -8.96
C PRO A 77 -10.90 14.16 -9.10
N LYS A 78 -12.13 14.06 -8.58
CA LYS A 78 -12.87 12.77 -8.51
C LYS A 78 -13.21 12.17 -9.88
N GLU A 79 -13.26 13.01 -10.91
CA GLU A 79 -13.48 12.63 -12.29
C GLU A 79 -12.21 12.13 -13.00
N LYS A 80 -11.04 12.31 -12.38
CA LYS A 80 -9.75 11.96 -12.96
C LYS A 80 -9.30 10.58 -12.49
N ASN A 81 -9.14 9.66 -13.44
CA ASN A 81 -8.68 8.30 -13.19
C ASN A 81 -7.22 8.13 -13.64
N PHE A 82 -6.31 8.08 -12.67
CA PHE A 82 -4.91 7.72 -12.91
C PHE A 82 -4.75 6.20 -12.84
N VAL A 83 -4.84 5.52 -13.98
CA VAL A 83 -4.71 4.05 -14.08
C VAL A 83 -3.24 3.65 -13.95
N ILE A 84 -2.92 2.79 -12.96
CA ILE A 84 -1.55 2.38 -12.63
C ILE A 84 -0.83 1.78 -13.85
N PHE A 85 -1.50 0.88 -14.58
CA PHE A 85 -0.95 0.22 -15.77
C PHE A 85 -0.69 1.16 -16.97
N LYS A 86 -1.08 2.44 -16.87
CA LYS A 86 -0.84 3.47 -17.91
C LYS A 86 0.27 4.45 -17.54
N MET A 87 0.87 4.32 -16.36
CA MET A 87 1.89 5.24 -15.85
C MET A 87 3.25 4.56 -15.76
N ASP A 88 4.31 5.27 -16.11
CA ASP A 88 5.67 4.80 -15.85
C ASP A 88 5.98 4.98 -14.35
N TYR A 89 6.78 4.09 -13.76
CA TYR A 89 7.05 4.08 -12.32
C TYR A 89 7.56 5.44 -11.79
N ILE A 90 8.41 6.11 -12.58
CA ILE A 90 8.97 7.42 -12.20
C ILE A 90 7.92 8.53 -12.11
N GLU A 91 6.81 8.40 -12.84
CA GLU A 91 5.69 9.33 -12.77
C GLU A 91 4.78 8.99 -11.59
N LEU A 92 4.49 7.71 -11.41
CA LEU A 92 3.66 7.19 -10.32
C LEU A 92 4.26 7.50 -8.93
N LYS A 93 5.57 7.35 -8.78
CA LYS A 93 6.30 7.59 -7.51
C LYS A 93 6.19 9.04 -7.00
N LYS A 94 5.74 9.99 -7.83
CA LYS A 94 5.63 11.41 -7.45
C LYS A 94 4.39 11.73 -6.62
N PHE A 95 3.41 10.84 -6.57
CA PHE A 95 2.20 11.04 -5.78
C PHE A 95 2.47 10.84 -4.29
N ASP A 96 1.79 11.61 -3.46
CA ASP A 96 1.88 11.53 -2.01
C ASP A 96 0.76 10.63 -1.49
N VAL A 97 1.18 9.52 -0.87
CA VAL A 97 0.31 8.52 -0.25
C VAL A 97 0.60 8.54 1.26
N GLY A 98 0.07 9.55 1.95
CA GLY A 98 0.11 9.58 3.41
C GLY A 98 -0.10 10.92 4.09
N SER A 99 0.10 12.05 3.40
CA SER A 99 -0.11 13.36 4.04
C SER A 99 -1.58 13.81 4.06
N LYS A 100 -2.45 13.23 3.22
CA LYS A 100 -3.87 13.59 3.16
C LYS A 100 -4.63 12.93 4.30
N TYR A 101 -5.34 13.74 5.09
CA TYR A 101 -6.27 13.23 6.10
C TYR A 101 -7.33 12.32 5.47
N TYR A 102 -7.52 11.12 6.02
CA TYR A 102 -8.50 10.17 5.54
C TYR A 102 -9.60 9.92 6.56
N ALA A 103 -10.79 10.49 6.33
CA ALA A 103 -11.90 10.46 7.29
C ALA A 103 -12.38 9.06 7.72
N LYS A 104 -12.10 8.01 6.94
CA LYS A 104 -12.43 6.63 7.32
C LYS A 104 -11.45 6.02 8.33
N PHE A 105 -10.26 6.61 8.47
CA PHE A 105 -9.23 6.26 9.44
C PHE A 105 -8.69 7.54 10.10
N PRO A 106 -9.50 8.19 10.96
CA PRO A 106 -9.19 9.51 11.50
C PRO A 106 -7.99 9.53 12.45
N ASP A 107 -7.57 8.36 12.95
CA ASP A 107 -6.45 8.19 13.90
C ASP A 107 -5.15 7.72 13.22
N GLN A 108 -5.11 7.74 11.88
CA GLN A 108 -3.95 7.40 11.04
C GLN A 108 -2.88 8.50 11.06
#